data_AF-A0A2E4DRH8-F1
#
_entry.id   AF-A0A2E4DRH8-F1
#
_cell.length_a   1.000
_cell.length_b   1.000
_cell.length_c   1.000
_cell.angle_alpha   90.00
_cell.angle_beta   90.00
_cell.angle_gamma   90.00
#
_symmetry.space_group_name_H-M   'P 1'
#
loop_
_entity.id
_entity.type
_entity.pdbx_description
1 polymer ?
#
loop_
_entity_poly.entity_id
_entity_poly.type
_entity_poly.pdbx_seq_one_letter_code
_entity_poly.pdbx_strand_id
1 'polypeptide(L)' 'MRGLIVEYNLNEAAKLLGISAGVLQTKVDNGHLSHYYKTDKNDYVFHEASIEENKTLLSCQQLNQSPDRT' A
#
# COMPACT_ATOMS: atom_id res chain seq x y z
N MET A 1 -8.78 19.83 -16.48
CA MET A 1 -7.34 19.74 -16.15
C MET A 1 -7.04 18.26 -15.96
N ARG A 2 -6.14 17.67 -16.75
CA ARG A 2 -5.61 16.33 -16.41
C ARG A 2 -4.75 16.53 -15.17
N GLY A 3 -5.28 16.16 -14.01
CA GLY A 3 -4.58 16.30 -12.73
C GLY A 3 -3.22 15.64 -12.83
N LEU A 4 -2.21 16.27 -12.23
CA LEU A 4 -0.92 15.62 -12.03
C LEU A 4 -1.18 14.33 -11.26
N ILE A 5 -1.02 13.20 -11.93
CA ILE A 5 -1.05 11.90 -11.27
C ILE A 5 0.30 11.77 -10.58
N VAL A 6 0.30 11.89 -9.26
CA VAL A 6 1.49 11.66 -8.44
C VAL A 6 1.56 10.17 -8.14
N GLU A 7 2.73 9.58 -8.37
CA GLU A 7 2.97 8.15 -8.24
C GLU A 7 4.20 7.90 -7.37
N TYR A 8 4.13 6.88 -6.53
CA TYR A 8 5.17 6.50 -5.59
C TYR A 8 5.60 5.06 -5.86
N ASN A 9 6.91 4.82 -5.91
CA ASN A 9 7.43 3.46 -5.90
C ASN A 9 7.17 2.79 -4.53
N LEU A 10 7.38 1.47 -4.46
CA LEU A 10 7.20 0.68 -3.25
C LEU A 10 7.87 1.30 -2.01
N ASN A 11 9.09 1.83 -2.16
CA ASN A 11 9.87 2.35 -1.04
C ASN A 11 9.31 3.70 -0.53
N GLU A 12 8.92 4.58 -1.45
CA GLU A 12 8.30 5.87 -1.14
C GLU A 12 6.90 5.68 -0.54
N ALA A 13 6.09 4.79 -1.14
CA ALA A 13 4.78 4.43 -0.61
C ALA A 13 4.88 3.82 0.80
N ALA A 14 5.86 2.95 1.04
CA ALA A 14 6.09 2.36 2.36
C ALA A 14 6.40 3.42 3.43
N LYS A 15 7.24 4.42 3.09
CA LYS A 15 7.52 5.55 3.99
C LYS A 15 6.26 6.36 4.29
N LEU A 16 5.44 6.67 3.28
CA LEU A 16 4.20 7.42 3.45
C LEU A 16 3.18 6.66 4.31
N LEU A 17 3.15 5.34 4.17
CA LEU A 17 2.29 4.43 4.94
C LEU A 17 2.86 4.11 6.33
N GLY A 18 4.10 4.51 6.63
CA GLY A 18 4.75 4.25 7.91
C GLY A 18 5.09 2.79 8.16
N ILE A 19 5.25 1.99 7.10
CA ILE A 19 5.58 0.56 7.17
C ILE A 19 6.86 0.25 6.38
N SER A 20 7.43 -0.94 6.54
CA SER A 20 8.59 -1.35 5.75
C SER A 20 8.17 -1.79 4.34
N ALA A 21 9.05 -1.57 3.36
CA ALA A 21 8.78 -1.96 1.96
C ALA A 21 8.48 -3.45 1.80
N GLY A 22 9.12 -4.33 2.59
CA GLY A 22 8.82 -5.77 2.57
C GLY A 22 7.43 -6.11 3.11
N VAL A 23 6.95 -5.40 4.13
CA VAL A 23 5.57 -5.55 4.63
C VAL A 23 4.58 -5.05 3.59
N LEU A 24 4.87 -3.90 2.95
CA LEU A 24 4.05 -3.36 1.88
C LEU A 24 3.97 -4.34 0.69
N GLN A 25 5.10 -4.91 0.28
CA GLN A 25 5.17 -5.92 -0.77
C GLN A 25 4.29 -7.13 -0.43
N THR A 26 4.41 -7.67 0.78
CA THR A 26 3.58 -8.80 1.23
C THR A 26 2.07 -8.46 1.16
N LYS A 27 1.68 -7.22 1.50
CA LYS A 27 0.29 -6.75 1.42
C LYS A 27 -0.20 -6.66 -0.04
N VAL A 28 0.67 -6.20 -0.93
CA VAL A 28 0.40 -6.20 -2.38
C VAL A 28 0.20 -7.63 -2.88
N ASP A 29 1.12 -8.54 -2.58
CA ASP A 29 1.09 -9.93 -3.03
C ASP A 29 -0.14 -10.70 -2.49
N ASN A 30 -0.63 -10.33 -1.30
CA ASN A 30 -1.88 -10.85 -0.75
C ASN A 30 -3.16 -10.20 -1.34
N GLY A 31 -3.04 -9.24 -2.25
CA GLY A 31 -4.18 -8.55 -2.87
C GLY A 31 -4.93 -7.62 -1.92
N HIS A 32 -4.27 -7.11 -0.88
CA HIS A 32 -4.90 -6.32 0.19
C HIS A 32 -4.94 -4.81 -0.07
N LEU A 33 -4.39 -4.36 -1.20
CA LEU A 33 -4.26 -2.95 -1.55
C LEU A 33 -4.97 -2.65 -2.87
N SER A 34 -5.30 -1.38 -3.08
CA SER A 34 -5.96 -0.89 -4.28
C SER A 34 -5.05 0.04 -5.07
N HIS A 35 -5.36 0.21 -6.36
CA HIS A 35 -4.78 1.26 -7.22
C HIS A 35 -3.25 1.30 -7.22
N TYR A 36 -2.66 0.13 -7.47
CA TYR A 36 -1.25 -0.03 -7.78
C TYR A 36 -1.10 -0.80 -9.09
N TYR A 37 0.06 -0.66 -9.73
CA TYR A 37 0.44 -1.49 -10.86
C TYR A 37 1.89 -1.96 -10.72
N LYS A 38 2.19 -3.04 -11.42
CA LYS A 38 3.52 -3.64 -11.45
C LYS A 38 4.24 -3.17 -12.72
N THR A 39 5.48 -2.73 -12.55
CA THR A 39 6.37 -2.33 -13.65
C THR A 39 7.14 -3.54 -14.18
N ASP A 40 7.69 -3.42 -15.39
CA ASP A 40 8.52 -4.47 -16.03
C ASP A 40 9.75 -4.89 -15.18
N LYS A 41 10.18 -4.04 -14.24
CA LYS A 41 11.28 -4.34 -13.30
C LYS A 41 10.84 -5.15 -12.08
N ASN A 42 9.61 -5.67 -12.09
CA ASN A 42 9.01 -6.36 -10.95
C ASN A 42 8.83 -5.45 -9.72
N ASP A 43 8.79 -4.13 -9.95
CA ASP A 43 8.61 -3.08 -8.94
C ASP A 43 7.15 -2.64 -8.90
N TYR A 44 6.67 -2.26 -7.72
CA TYR A 44 5.29 -1.78 -7.52
C TYR A 44 5.23 -0.25 -7.48
N VAL A 45 4.22 0.31 -8.15
CA VAL A 45 3.94 1.75 -8.18
C VAL A 45 2.51 1.99 -7.70
N PHE A 46 2.36 2.99 -6.84
CA PHE A 46 1.11 3.36 -6.18
C PHE A 46 0.72 4.78 -6.56
N HIS A 47 -0.54 5.00 -6.87
CA HIS A 47 -1.07 6.35 -7.07
C HIS A 47 -1.22 7.07 -5.73
N GLU A 48 -0.96 8.38 -5.67
CA GLU A 48 -1.12 9.19 -4.46
C GLU A 48 -2.53 9.06 -3.85
N ALA A 49 -3.56 9.09 -4.71
CA ALA A 49 -4.95 8.89 -4.29
C ALA A 49 -5.18 7.54 -3.59
N SER A 50 -4.38 6.52 -3.92
CA SER A 50 -4.44 5.21 -3.29
C SER A 50 -3.75 5.15 -1.93
N ILE A 51 -2.81 6.06 -1.64
CA ILE A 51 -2.02 6.00 -0.40
C ILE A 51 -2.91 6.18 0.83
N GLU A 52 -3.84 7.13 0.79
CA GLU A 52 -4.75 7.39 1.91
C GLU A 52 -5.77 6.25 2.10
N GLU A 53 -6.28 5.69 1.00
CA GLU A 53 -7.15 4.51 1.02
C GLU A 53 -6.41 3.27 1.58
N ASN A 54 -5.21 3.00 1.05
CA ASN A 54 -4.36 1.89 1.47
C ASN A 54 -3.96 2.02 2.95
N LYS A 55 -3.74 3.24 3.46
CA LYS A 55 -3.48 3.48 4.89
C LYS A 55 -4.67 3.07 5.76
N THR A 56 -5.89 3.38 5.30
CA THR A 56 -7.13 2.99 5.98
C THR A 56 -7.31 1.48 5.96
N LEU A 57 -7.13 0.83 4.80
CA LEU A 57 -7.21 -0.62 4.64
C LEU A 57 -6.18 -1.35 5.53
N LEU A 58 -4.95 -0.84 5.59
CA LEU A 58 -3.89 -1.38 6.44
C LEU A 58 -4.24 -1.27 7.92
N SER A 59 -4.82 -0.15 8.33
CA SER A 59 -5.26 0.09 9.71
C SER A 59 -6.42 -0.84 10.11
N CYS A 60 -7.41 -1.03 9.22
CA CYS A 60 -8.51 -1.97 9.44
C CYS A 60 -8.02 -3.42 9.54
N GLN A 61 -7.01 -3.81 8.74
CA GLN A 61 -6.42 -5.14 8.83
C GLN A 61 -5.61 -5.35 10.11
N GLN A 62 -4.88 -4.35 10.59
CA GLN A 62 -4.22 -4.45 11.90
C GLN A 62 -5.23 -4.64 13.03
N LEU A 63 -6.39 -3.99 12.96
CA LEU A 63 -7.50 -4.17 13.90
C LEU A 63 -8.11 -5.58 13.83
N ASN A 64 -8.26 -6.15 12.63
CA ASN A 64 -8.76 -7.52 12.45
C ASN A 64 -7.73 -8.62 12.75
N GLN A 65 -6.45 -8.25 12.97
CA GLN A 65 -5.42 -9.15 13.49
C GLN A 65 -5.23 -9.01 15.01
N SER A 66 -6.12 -8.28 15.70
CA SER A 66 -6.23 -8.40 17.16
C SER A 66 -6.47 -9.88 17.46
N PRO A 67 -5.55 -10.58 18.15
CA PRO A 67 -5.86 -11.92 18.60
C PRO A 67 -7.05 -11.76 19.54
N ASP A 68 -8.15 -12.40 19.19
CA ASP A 68 -9.19 -12.78 20.14
C ASP A 68 -8.46 -13.59 21.22
N ARG A 69 -8.02 -12.87 22.25
CA ARG A 69 -7.31 -13.43 23.38
C ARG A 69 -8.42 -13.97 24.26
N THR A 70 -8.39 -15.30 24.32
CA THR A 70 -9.11 -16.26 25.17
C THR A 70 -9.72 -15.69 26.45
#